data_AF-A0A543N9I7-F1
#
_entry.id   AF-A0A543N9I7-F1
#
_cell.length_a   1.000
_cell.length_b   1.000
_cell.length_c   1.000
_cell.angle_alpha   90.00
_cell.angle_beta   90.00
_cell.angle_gamma   90.00
#
_symmetry.space_group_name_H-M   'P 1'
#
loop_
_entity.id
_entity.type
_entity.pdbx_description
1 polymer ?
#
loop_
_entity_poly.entity_id
_entity_poly.type
_entity_poly.pdbx_seq_one_letter_code
_entity_poly.pdbx_strand_id
1 'polypeptide(L)'
;MPRRTHLVCLPCRAAFKHDPFPQREHRCPRCGGPMVDAGPQLAVPPRRDRAGWRVLAGVLRAGVTFHPRCGCCNDGPGYRPRTPREFRRWDGP
;
A
#
# COMPACT_ATOMS: atom_id res chain seq x y z
N MET A 1 -18.26 -8.89 4.91
CA MET A 1 -18.25 -7.78 3.93
C MET A 1 -16.82 -7.59 3.43
N PRO A 2 -16.52 -7.75 2.14
CA PRO A 2 -15.20 -7.46 1.60
C PRO A 2 -14.86 -5.98 1.86
N ARG A 3 -13.71 -5.70 2.49
CA ARG A 3 -13.29 -4.32 2.77
C ARG A 3 -12.60 -3.74 1.53
N ARG A 4 -12.91 -2.48 1.20
CA ARG A 4 -12.21 -1.78 0.12
C ARG A 4 -10.70 -1.81 0.35
N THR A 5 -9.95 -2.18 -0.68
CA THR A 5 -8.50 -2.18 -0.65
C THR A 5 -7.93 -0.88 -1.21
N HIS A 6 -6.68 -0.58 -0.86
CA HIS A 6 -5.93 0.54 -1.43
C HIS A 6 -5.09 0.05 -2.61
N LEU A 7 -5.42 0.52 -3.80
CA LEU A 7 -4.61 0.34 -4.99
C LEU A 7 -3.64 1.50 -5.13
N VAL A 8 -2.36 1.21 -5.34
CA VAL A 8 -1.27 2.18 -5.30
C VAL A 8 -0.57 2.29 -6.65
N CYS A 9 -0.43 3.52 -7.13
CA CYS A 9 0.43 3.85 -8.26
C CYS A 9 1.68 4.59 -7.75
N LEU A 10 2.82 3.90 -7.75
CA LEU A 10 4.09 4.44 -7.26
C LEU A 10 4.63 5.59 -8.13
N PRO A 11 4.62 5.52 -9.49
CA PRO A 11 5.11 6.63 -10.32
C PRO A 11 4.32 7.93 -10.09
N CYS A 12 2.99 7.83 -10.02
CA CYS A 12 2.14 9.00 -9.81
C CYS A 12 2.07 9.43 -8.34
N ARG A 13 2.48 8.58 -7.39
CA ARG A 13 2.28 8.78 -5.96
C ARG A 13 0.81 9.01 -5.62
N ALA A 14 -0.07 8.12 -6.08
CA ALA A 14 -1.48 8.10 -5.73
C ALA A 14 -1.90 6.74 -5.20
N ALA A 15 -2.91 6.76 -4.34
CA ALA A 15 -3.66 5.59 -3.95
C ALA A 15 -5.15 5.84 -4.17
N PHE A 16 -5.87 4.79 -4.55
CA PHE A 16 -7.31 4.81 -4.80
C PHE A 16 -7.95 3.66 -4.02
N LYS A 17 -9.12 3.90 -3.41
CA LYS A 17 -9.89 2.85 -2.76
C LYS A 17 -10.67 2.09 -3.82
N HIS A 18 -10.60 0.77 -3.80
CA HIS A 18 -11.34 -0.08 -4.73
C HIS A 18 -12.08 -1.19 -3.99
N ASP A 19 -13.26 -1.57 -4.49
CA ASP A 19 -14.00 -2.72 -3.95
C ASP A 19 -13.31 -4.03 -4.36
N PRO A 20 -13.28 -5.09 -3.52
CA PRO A 20 -12.47 -6.31 -3.78
C PRO A 20 -12.91 -7.21 -4.94
N PHE A 21 -13.67 -6.69 -5.92
CA PHE A 21 -14.22 -7.51 -6.99
C PHE A 21 -13.13 -7.93 -8.00
N PRO A 22 -12.98 -9.23 -8.29
CA PRO A 22 -11.76 -9.83 -8.84
C PRO A 22 -11.65 -9.78 -10.38
N GLN A 23 -12.14 -8.74 -11.06
CA GLN A 23 -12.40 -8.82 -12.51
C GLN A 23 -11.82 -7.70 -13.37
N ARG A 24 -11.11 -6.70 -12.81
CA ARG A 24 -10.49 -5.66 -13.62
C ARG A 24 -9.03 -5.44 -13.23
N GLU A 25 -8.16 -5.58 -14.21
CA GLU A 25 -6.79 -5.08 -14.13
C GLU A 25 -6.86 -3.57 -13.83
N HIS A 26 -6.52 -3.19 -12.60
CA HIS A 26 -6.69 -1.81 -12.17
C HIS A 26 -5.55 -0.95 -12.69
N ARG A 27 -5.89 -0.07 -13.63
CA ARG A 27 -4.96 0.92 -14.19
C ARG A 27 -5.08 2.24 -13.46
N CYS A 28 -3.96 2.92 -13.31
CA CYS A 28 -3.94 4.25 -12.73
C CYS A 28 -4.71 5.20 -13.65
N PRO A 29 -5.74 5.92 -13.16
CA PRO A 29 -6.49 6.87 -14.00
C PRO A 29 -5.65 8.08 -14.45
N ARG A 30 -4.41 8.23 -13.95
CA ARG A 30 -3.51 9.33 -14.31
C ARG A 30 -2.48 8.98 -15.37
N CYS A 31 -1.92 7.77 -15.34
CA CYS A 31 -0.87 7.36 -16.27
C CYS A 31 -1.19 6.09 -17.06
N GLY A 32 -2.32 5.42 -16.78
CA GLY A 32 -2.68 4.14 -17.38
C GLY A 32 -1.82 2.96 -16.93
N GLY A 33 -0.81 3.18 -16.08
CA GLY A 33 0.10 2.13 -15.61
C GLY A 33 -0.54 1.18 -14.59
N PRO A 34 0.10 0.02 -14.33
CA PRO A 34 -0.40 -0.96 -13.38
C PRO A 34 -0.42 -0.41 -11.96
N MET A 35 -1.42 -0.84 -11.19
CA MET A 35 -1.55 -0.50 -9.77
C MET A 35 -1.29 -1.72 -8.90
N VAL A 36 -0.65 -1.50 -7.75
CA VAL A 36 -0.37 -2.55 -6.77
C VAL A 36 -1.47 -2.57 -5.72
N ASP A 37 -2.02 -3.74 -5.43
CA ASP A 37 -2.89 -3.92 -4.27
C ASP A 37 -2.06 -3.89 -2.98
N ALA A 38 -2.21 -2.80 -2.22
CA ALA A 38 -1.50 -2.60 -0.98
C ALA A 38 -2.32 -3.03 0.25
N GLY A 39 -3.57 -3.45 0.09
CA GLY A 39 -4.42 -3.87 1.19
C GLY A 39 -5.24 -2.76 1.87
N PRO A 40 -6.29 -3.14 2.61
CA PRO A 40 -7.26 -2.23 3.21
C PRO A 40 -6.70 -1.41 4.39
N GLN A 41 -5.60 -1.85 5.01
CA GLN A 41 -5.02 -1.16 6.17
C GLN A 41 -3.89 -0.18 5.79
N LEU A 42 -3.67 0.10 4.50
CA LEU A 42 -2.63 1.06 4.12
C LEU A 42 -2.96 2.48 4.60
N ALA A 43 -2.06 3.08 5.39
CA ALA A 43 -2.06 4.52 5.61
C ALA A 43 -1.35 5.23 4.45
N VAL A 44 -2.13 5.82 3.54
CA VAL A 44 -1.60 6.45 2.33
C VAL A 44 -0.75 7.69 2.68
N PRO A 45 0.54 7.74 2.30
CA PRO A 45 1.36 8.92 2.53
C PRO A 45 0.83 10.14 1.75
N PRO A 46 0.98 11.37 2.27
CA PRO A 46 0.67 12.57 1.50
C PRO A 46 1.42 12.56 0.16
N ARG A 47 0.77 12.96 -0.95
CA ARG A 47 1.38 12.94 -2.29
C ARG A 47 2.76 13.62 -2.36
N ARG A 48 2.95 14.68 -1.58
CA ARG A 48 4.20 15.46 -1.50
C ARG A 48 5.33 14.77 -0.71
N ASP A 49 5.01 13.78 0.12
CA ASP A 49 5.97 13.07 0.97
C ASP A 49 6.80 12.07 0.17
N ARG A 50 7.85 12.57 -0.51
CA ARG A 50 8.75 11.73 -1.30
C ARG A 50 9.47 10.67 -0.47
N ALA A 51 9.63 10.85 0.84
CA ALA A 51 10.28 9.86 1.70
C ALA A 51 9.31 8.71 1.98
N GLY A 52 8.08 9.01 2.43
CA GLY A 52 7.04 8.01 2.65
C GLY A 52 6.72 7.19 1.39
N TRP A 53 6.66 7.84 0.23
CA TRP A 53 6.45 7.15 -1.06
C TRP A 53 7.62 6.22 -1.46
N ARG A 54 8.86 6.59 -1.16
CA ARG A 54 10.03 5.72 -1.40
C ARG A 54 10.01 4.49 -0.50
N VAL A 55 9.68 4.68 0.77
CA VAL A 55 9.57 3.56 1.71
C VAL A 55 8.42 2.63 1.32
N LEU A 56 7.26 3.18 1.01
CA LEU A 56 6.11 2.40 0.51
C LEU A 56 6.48 1.60 -0.74
N ALA A 57 7.22 2.19 -1.69
CA ALA A 57 7.71 1.49 -2.86
C ALA A 57 8.61 0.30 -2.50
N GLY A 58 9.53 0.47 -1.54
CA GLY A 58 10.40 -0.61 -1.07
C GLY A 58 9.63 -1.75 -0.41
N VAL A 59 8.70 -1.42 0.49
CA VAL A 59 7.84 -2.38 1.19
C VAL A 59 6.99 -3.20 0.21
N LEU A 60 6.31 -2.54 -0.74
CA LEU A 60 5.49 -3.22 -1.73
C LEU A 60 6.32 -4.09 -2.69
N ARG A 61 7.52 -3.63 -3.08
CA ARG A 61 8.44 -4.44 -3.91
C ARG A 61 8.96 -5.67 -3.19
N ALA A 62 9.07 -5.61 -1.86
CA ALA A 62 9.40 -6.77 -1.02
C ALA A 62 8.21 -7.73 -0.80
N GLY A 63 7.05 -7.47 -1.43
CA GLY A 63 5.85 -8.31 -1.31
C GLY A 63 5.04 -8.07 -0.02
N VAL A 64 5.43 -7.09 0.80
CA VAL A 64 4.71 -6.76 2.03
C VAL A 64 3.48 -5.94 1.68
N THR A 65 2.30 -6.43 2.06
CA THR A 65 1.00 -5.77 1.86
C THR A 65 0.28 -5.56 3.20
N PHE A 66 -0.60 -4.57 3.28
CA PHE A 66 -1.35 -4.18 4.47
C PHE A 66 -2.71 -4.87 4.53
N HIS A 67 -2.70 -6.19 4.29
CA HIS A 67 -3.84 -7.05 4.50
C HIS A 67 -3.87 -7.53 5.96
N PRO A 68 -5.05 -7.58 6.60
CA PRO A 68 -5.15 -8.12 7.95
C PRO A 68 -4.82 -9.62 7.91
N ARG A 69 -4.00 -10.09 8.85
CA ARG A 69 -3.61 -11.51 8.95
C ARG A 69 -4.79 -12.43 9.32
N CYS A 70 -5.77 -11.89 10.07
CA CYS A 70 -7.09 -12.51 10.23
C CYS A 70 -8.17 -11.58 9.69
N GLY A 71 -9.11 -12.09 8.88
CA GLY A 71 -10.28 -11.32 8.45
C GLY A 71 -11.19 -10.82 9.59
N CYS A 72 -10.96 -11.34 10.81
CA CYS A 72 -11.65 -11.04 12.04
C CYS A 72 -10.99 -9.93 12.89
N CYS A 73 -9.67 -9.74 12.78
CA CYS A 73 -8.90 -8.84 13.62
C CYS A 73 -8.70 -7.49 12.90
N ASN A 74 -9.25 -6.42 13.49
CA ASN A 74 -8.88 -5.05 13.14
C ASN A 74 -7.56 -4.71 13.87
N ASP A 75 -6.46 -5.33 13.48
CA ASP A 75 -5.13 -4.89 13.94
C ASP A 75 -4.81 -3.54 13.27
N GLY A 76 -5.30 -2.45 13.85
CA GLY A 76 -4.82 -1.10 13.55
C GLY A 76 -3.54 -0.79 14.34
N PRO A 77 -2.76 0.25 13.99
CA PRO A 77 -2.90 1.17 12.87
C PRO A 77 -1.99 0.75 11.70
N GLY A 78 -2.53 0.82 10.48
CA GLY A 78 -1.73 0.77 9.27
C GLY A 78 -0.44 1.58 9.38
N TYR A 79 0.67 0.95 9.00
CA TYR A 79 2.03 1.49 8.95
C TYR A 79 2.12 3.03 8.94
N ARG A 80 2.66 3.61 10.02
CA ARG A 80 2.96 5.05 10.16
C ARG A 80 4.48 5.28 10.20
N PRO A 81 5.16 5.38 9.04
CA PRO A 81 6.56 5.77 9.03
C PRO A 81 6.65 7.25 9.42
N ARG A 82 7.23 7.54 10.59
CA ARG A 82 7.50 8.93 11.00
C ARG A 82 8.86 9.44 10.53
N THR A 83 9.79 8.57 10.13
CA THR A 83 11.09 8.97 9.58
C THR A 83 11.72 7.90 8.66
N PRO A 84 12.67 8.26 7.78
CA PRO A 84 13.41 7.33 6.91
C PRO A 84 14.27 6.28 7.62
N ARG A 85 14.39 6.32 8.96
CA ARG A 85 15.36 5.50 9.73
C ARG A 85 14.89 4.07 10.04
N GLU A 86 13.63 3.72 9.76
CA GLU A 86 13.10 2.37 10.08
C GLU A 86 13.45 1.28 9.06
N PHE A 87 14.07 1.58 7.92
CA PHE A 87 14.36 0.59 6.88
C PHE A 87 15.81 0.03 6.94
N ARG A 88 16.38 -0.13 8.13
CA ARG A 88 17.72 -0.75 8.30
C ARG A 88 17.72 -1.91 9.30
N ARG A 89 16.98 -2.96 8.96
CA ARG A 89 17.33 -4.39 9.13
C ARG A 89 16.06 -5.21 8.97
N TRP A 90 15.97 -5.96 7.88
CA TRP A 90 15.18 -7.18 7.86
C TRP A 90 16.08 -8.27 7.30
N ASP A 91 16.70 -9.03 8.20
CA ASP A 91 17.23 -10.37 7.89
C ASP A 91 16.04 -11.31 8.02
N GLY A 92 15.64 -11.92 6.90
CA GLY A 92 14.52 -12.85 6.86
C GLY A 92 14.91 -14.23 7.42
N PRO A 93 13.93 -15.02 7.90
CA PRO A 93 14.09 -16.47 8.02
C PRO A 93 14.05 -17.15 6.63
#